data_AF-A0A953SH50-F1
#
_entry.id   AF-A0A953SH50-F1
#
_cell.length_a   1.000
_cell.length_b   1.000
_cell.length_c   1.000
_cell.angle_alpha   90.00
_cell.angle_beta   90.00
_cell.angle_gamma   90.00
#
_symmetry.space_group_name_H-M   'P 1'
#
loop_
_entity.id
_entity.type
_entity.pdbx_description
1 polymer ?
#
loop_
_entity_poly.entity_id
_entity_poly.type
_entity_poly.pdbx_seq_one_letter_code
_entity_poly.pdbx_strand_id
1 'polypeptide(L)' 'MELEELREHEDIDVKHYLMVDAYDTWWNMGRSYLCRIVDMLHMGYVDEVLFGSEVVDRLPAIVKEWISLAKQREDSLKT' A
#
# COMPACT_ATOMS: atom_id res chain seq x y z
N MET A 1 -4.97 -5.30 14.44
CA MET A 1 -4.07 -6.00 13.49
C MET A 1 -2.76 -5.23 13.49
N GLU A 2 -1.60 -5.87 13.44
CA GLU A 2 -0.29 -5.27 13.84
C GLU A 2 -0.05 -3.81 13.36
N LEU A 3 -0.38 -3.45 12.12
CA LEU A 3 -0.22 -2.08 11.60
C LEU A 3 -1.20 -1.05 12.22
N GLU A 4 -2.42 -1.48 12.51
CA GLU A 4 -3.42 -0.67 13.21
C GLU A 4 -2.97 -0.41 14.64
N GLU A 5 -2.41 -1.42 15.31
CA GLU A 5 -1.84 -1.29 16.65
C GLU A 5 -0.65 -0.34 16.68
N LEU A 6 0.25 -0.42 15.67
CA LEU A 6 1.35 0.55 15.52
C LEU A 6 0.85 1.98 15.33
N ARG A 7 -0.22 2.17 14.56
CA ARG A 7 -0.81 3.50 14.36
C ARG A 7 -1.46 4.04 15.62
N GLU A 8 -2.19 3.19 16.36
CA GLU A 8 -2.96 3.61 17.53
C GLU A 8 -2.13 3.74 18.81
N HIS A 9 -1.10 2.91 18.99
CA HIS A 9 -0.32 2.84 20.23
C HIS A 9 1.07 3.46 20.12
N GLU A 10 1.69 3.41 18.94
CA GLU A 10 3.07 3.87 18.74
C GLU A 10 3.15 5.16 17.89
N ASP A 11 2.01 5.67 17.39
CA ASP A 11 1.92 6.82 16.47
C ASP A 11 2.79 6.63 15.21
N ILE A 12 2.92 5.36 14.77
CA ILE A 12 3.68 5.01 13.57
C ILE A 12 2.70 4.71 12.43
N ASP A 13 2.55 5.65 11.51
CA ASP A 13 1.82 5.43 10.25
C ASP A 13 2.68 4.64 9.26
N VAL A 14 2.24 3.42 8.93
CA VAL A 14 2.88 2.56 7.93
C VAL A 14 1.93 2.42 6.74
N LYS A 15 2.42 2.79 5.55
CA LYS A 15 1.69 2.55 4.30
C LYS A 15 1.86 1.11 3.83
N HIS A 16 0.76 0.38 3.73
CA HIS A 16 0.72 -1.02 3.34
C HIS A 16 0.29 -1.18 1.88
N TYR A 17 1.26 -1.51 1.03
CA TYR A 17 1.05 -1.70 -0.41
C TYR A 17 1.03 -3.19 -0.76
N LEU A 18 0.06 -3.61 -1.56
CA LEU A 18 -0.01 -4.98 -2.08
C LEU A 18 0.30 -4.99 -3.58
N MET A 19 1.33 -5.72 -3.99
CA MET A 19 1.68 -5.91 -5.40
C MET A 19 1.25 -7.32 -5.82
N VAL A 20 0.41 -7.42 -6.85
CA VAL A 20 -0.14 -8.69 -7.33
C VAL A 20 0.30 -8.93 -8.78
N ASP A 21 1.08 -9.98 -8.99
CA ASP A 21 1.46 -10.45 -10.32
C ASP A 21 1.09 -11.94 -10.47
N ALA A 22 -0.01 -12.19 -11.18
CA ALA A 22 -0.54 -13.51 -11.55
C ALA A 22 -1.89 -13.35 -12.30
N TYR A 23 -1.88 -12.66 -13.44
CA TYR A 23 -3.10 -12.27 -14.19
C TYR A 23 -4.15 -13.38 -14.28
N ASP A 24 -3.74 -14.59 -14.65
CA ASP A 24 -4.64 -15.73 -14.82
C ASP A 24 -5.35 -16.13 -13.50
N THR A 25 -4.66 -16.04 -12.38
CA THR A 25 -5.15 -16.43 -11.05
C THR A 25 -6.26 -15.51 -10.53
N TRP A 26 -6.09 -14.18 -10.63
CA TRP A 26 -7.08 -13.23 -10.10
C TRP A 26 -8.12 -12.79 -11.13
N TRP A 27 -7.82 -12.87 -12.43
CA TRP A 27 -8.75 -12.50 -13.50
C TRP A 27 -9.62 -13.67 -13.97
N ASN A 28 -9.03 -14.84 -14.21
CA ASN A 28 -9.75 -15.99 -14.79
C ASN A 28 -10.18 -17.02 -13.74
N MET A 29 -9.35 -17.28 -12.74
CA MET A 29 -9.62 -18.29 -11.71
C MET A 29 -10.28 -17.73 -10.43
N GLY A 30 -10.51 -16.41 -10.35
CA GLY A 30 -10.46 -15.77 -9.04
C GLY A 30 -11.39 -14.59 -8.76
N ARG A 31 -12.68 -14.66 -9.10
CA ARG A 31 -13.66 -13.66 -8.58
C ARG A 31 -13.58 -13.52 -7.06
N SER A 32 -13.39 -14.63 -6.34
CA SER A 32 -13.22 -14.63 -4.89
C SER A 32 -11.95 -13.89 -4.44
N TYR A 33 -10.83 -14.03 -5.15
CA TYR A 33 -9.60 -13.32 -4.84
C TYR A 33 -9.75 -11.81 -5.06
N LEU A 34 -10.33 -11.41 -6.19
CA LEU A 34 -10.59 -10.00 -6.46
C LEU A 34 -11.52 -9.39 -5.39
N CYS A 35 -12.62 -10.08 -5.03
CA CYS A 35 -13.50 -9.62 -3.95
C CYS A 35 -12.73 -9.43 -2.64
N ARG A 36 -11.88 -10.38 -2.25
CA ARG A 36 -11.06 -10.24 -1.03
C ARG A 36 -10.09 -9.07 -1.10
N ILE A 37 -9.48 -8.81 -2.25
CA ILE A 37 -8.59 -7.66 -2.43
C ILE A 37 -9.36 -6.35 -2.29
N VAL A 38 -10.56 -6.28 -2.86
CA VAL A 38 -11.45 -5.12 -2.74
C VAL A 38 -11.94 -4.96 -1.29
N ASP A 39 -12.22 -6.04 -0.59
CA ASP A 39 -12.60 -6.00 0.84
C ASP A 39 -11.44 -5.48 1.69
N MET A 40 -10.21 -5.94 1.44
CA MET A 40 -9.01 -5.44 2.15
C MET A 40 -8.80 -3.94 1.92
N LEU A 41 -9.03 -3.44 0.71
CA LEU A 41 -9.01 -2.00 0.42
C LEU A 41 -10.10 -1.25 1.19
N HIS A 42 -11.36 -1.74 1.15
CA HIS A 42 -12.48 -1.09 1.85
C HIS A 42 -12.32 -1.08 3.36
N MET A 43 -11.75 -2.15 3.93
CA MET A 43 -11.48 -2.26 5.36
C MET A 43 -10.23 -1.47 5.78
N GLY A 44 -9.49 -0.87 4.84
CA GLY A 44 -8.26 -0.14 5.12
C GLY A 44 -7.10 -1.04 5.55
N TYR A 45 -7.14 -2.33 5.21
CA TYR A 45 -6.06 -3.27 5.49
C TYR A 45 -4.87 -3.09 4.56
N VAL A 46 -5.10 -2.55 3.38
CA VAL A 46 -4.09 -2.13 2.41
C VAL A 46 -4.45 -0.72 1.94
N ASP A 47 -3.45 0.15 1.78
CA ASP A 47 -3.65 1.52 1.31
C ASP A 47 -3.81 1.57 -0.21
N GLU A 48 -3.06 0.75 -0.93
CA GLU A 48 -3.08 0.71 -2.40
C GLU A 48 -2.65 -0.69 -2.89
N VAL A 49 -3.27 -1.14 -3.99
CA VAL A 49 -2.99 -2.44 -4.61
C VAL A 49 -2.54 -2.18 -6.06
N LEU A 50 -1.42 -2.78 -6.46
CA LEU A 50 -0.82 -2.62 -7.79
C LEU A 50 -0.88 -3.95 -8.54
N PHE A 51 -1.39 -3.94 -9.79
CA PHE A 51 -1.59 -5.15 -10.58
C PHE A 51 -0.62 -5.26 -11.77
N GLY A 52 0.18 -6.33 -11.80
CA GLY A 52 1.02 -6.69 -12.93
C GLY A 52 1.93 -5.53 -13.38
N SER A 53 1.77 -5.06 -14.62
CA SER A 53 2.57 -3.98 -15.18
C SER A 53 2.37 -2.62 -14.48
N GLU A 54 1.22 -2.41 -13.82
CA GLU A 54 0.96 -1.19 -13.05
C GLU A 54 2.03 -0.95 -11.98
N VAL A 55 2.61 -2.02 -11.43
CA VAL A 55 3.72 -1.91 -10.46
C VAL A 55 4.86 -1.08 -11.04
N VAL A 56 5.22 -1.31 -12.30
CA VAL A 56 6.34 -0.61 -12.95
C VAL A 56 6.01 0.85 -13.22
N ASP A 57 4.75 1.16 -13.55
CA ASP A 57 4.31 2.50 -13.89
C ASP A 57 4.04 3.37 -12.65
N ARG A 58 3.42 2.78 -11.62
CA ARG A 58 2.91 3.50 -10.44
C ARG A 58 3.92 3.57 -9.30
N LEU A 59 4.72 2.53 -9.08
CA LEU A 59 5.72 2.49 -7.99
C LEU A 59 6.70 3.68 -8.03
N PRO A 60 7.23 4.13 -9.19
CA PRO A 60 8.09 5.31 -9.23
C PRO A 60 7.42 6.60 -8.74
N ALA A 61 6.11 6.75 -8.92
CA ALA A 61 5.36 7.89 -8.39
C ALA A 61 5.21 7.79 -6.87
N ILE A 62 4.82 6.62 -6.37
CA ILE A 62 4.70 6.32 -4.93
C ILE A 62 6.04 6.59 -4.22
N VAL A 63 7.15 6.12 -4.78
CA VAL A 63 8.49 6.33 -4.18
C VAL A 63 8.85 7.83 -4.12
N LYS A 64 8.44 8.64 -5.10
CA LYS A 64 8.66 10.10 -5.04
C LYS A 64 7.88 10.73 -3.89
N GLU A 65 6.66 10.26 -3.62
CA GLU A 65 5.87 10.70 -2.48
C GLU A 65 6.57 10.33 -1.16
N TRP A 66 7.10 9.11 -1.04
CA TRP A 66 7.88 8.69 0.14
C TRP A 66 9.11 9.56 0.38
N ILE A 67 9.86 9.88 -0.68
CA ILE A 67 11.03 10.77 -0.58
C ILE A 67 10.61 12.16 -0.10
N SER A 68 9.47 12.68 -0.57
CA SER A 68 8.94 13.96 -0.10
C SER A 68 8.59 13.92 1.39
N LEU A 69 7.90 12.87 1.83
CA LEU A 69 7.54 12.68 3.25
C LEU A 69 8.77 12.54 4.14
N ALA A 70 9.77 11.77 3.70
CA ALA A 70 11.03 11.60 4.43
C ALA A 70 11.77 12.93 4.61
N LYS A 71 11.84 13.75 3.55
CA LYS A 71 12.45 15.10 3.64
C LYS A 71 11.70 16.03 4.59
N GLN A 72 10.37 16.05 4.52
CA GLN A 72 9.54 16.86 5.44
C GLN A 72 9.76 16.45 6.90
N ARG A 73 9.92 15.15 7.16
CA ARG A 73 10.24 14.62 8.49
C ARG A 73 11.64 15.05 8.95
N GLU A 74 12.64 14.99 8.08
CA GLU A 74 13.99 15.48 8.39
C GLU A 74 14.03 16.97 8.72
N ASP A 75 13.30 17.81 7.97
CA ASP A 75 13.28 19.26 8.18
C ASP A 75 12.55 19.63 9.47
N SER A 76 11.50 18.89 9.84
CA SER A 76 10.77 19.05 11.10
C SER A 76 11.60 18.68 12.33
N LEU A 77 12.60 17.79 12.17
CA LEU A 77 13.53 17.40 13.24
C LEU A 77 14.71 18.39 13.42
N LYS A 78 14.94 19.27 12.44
CA LYS A 78 16.03 20.27 12.46
C LYS A 78 15.60 21.64 13.01
N THR A 79 14.30 21.88 13.17
CA THR A 79 13.72 23.11 13.72
C THR A 79 13.51 22.97 15.22
#